data_AF-X1KT57-F1
#
_entry.id   AF-X1KT57-F1
#
_cell.length_a   1.000
_cell.length_b   1.000
_cell.length_c   1.000
_cell.angle_alpha   90.00
_cell.angle_beta   90.00
_cell.angle_gamma   90.00
#
_symmetry.space_group_name_H-M   'P 1'
#
loop_
_entity.id
_entity.type
_entity.pdbx_description
1 polymer ?
#
loop_
_entity_poly.entity_id
_entity_poly.type
_entity_poly.pdbx_seq_one_letter_code
_entity_poly.pdbx_strand_id
1 'polypeptide(L)'
;MPYNYLPWPYAAKAIIQHEFDVDHLNVWVTFRFAMRTSSKPLAEPVVHDVMPLLERWLCEVDDVPKAVTDSAWQDAWTLLLTVPGIAENPDRVLLEYNGPDEDLRISWEKQWEPWGPILSLDVSS
;
A
#
# COMPACT_ATOMS: atom_id res chain seq x y z
N MET A 1 21.66 -24.20 17.67
CA MET A 1 22.27 -23.28 16.69
C MET A 1 21.26 -22.19 16.42
N PRO A 2 21.57 -20.90 16.60
CA PRO A 2 20.62 -19.85 16.26
C PRO A 2 20.49 -19.81 14.73
N TYR A 3 19.26 -19.85 14.23
CA TYR A 3 18.98 -19.62 12.82
C TYR A 3 19.44 -18.19 12.49
N ASN A 4 20.49 -18.08 11.69
CA ASN A 4 20.85 -16.82 11.05
C ASN A 4 19.67 -16.42 10.15
N TYR A 5 18.81 -15.51 10.64
CA TYR A 5 17.90 -14.75 9.80
C TYR A 5 18.76 -13.88 8.89
N LEU A 6 19.19 -14.44 7.76
CA LEU A 6 19.61 -13.62 6.62
C LEU A 6 18.38 -12.77 6.28
N PRO A 7 18.46 -11.42 6.31
CA PRO A 7 17.35 -10.58 5.88
C PRO A 7 17.04 -10.97 4.43
N TRP A 8 15.88 -11.58 4.22
CA TRP A 8 15.45 -11.99 2.90
C TRP A 8 15.36 -10.72 2.03
N PRO A 9 15.76 -10.74 0.75
CA PRO A 9 15.92 -9.51 0.00
C PRO A 9 14.56 -8.83 -0.20
N TYR A 10 14.52 -7.55 0.24
CA TYR A 10 13.42 -6.58 0.24
C TYR A 10 12.28 -6.88 -0.73
N ALA A 11 11.10 -7.24 -0.21
CA ALA A 11 9.96 -7.64 -1.03
C ALA A 11 9.11 -6.46 -1.53
N ALA A 12 9.19 -5.26 -0.95
CA ALA A 12 8.38 -4.13 -1.41
C ALA A 12 9.17 -2.83 -1.50
N LYS A 13 9.61 -2.50 -2.71
CA LYS A 13 9.70 -1.10 -3.12
C LYS A 13 8.36 -0.74 -3.76
N ALA A 14 7.68 0.26 -3.24
CA ALA A 14 6.44 0.77 -3.78
C ALA A 14 6.64 2.17 -4.33
N ILE A 15 5.88 2.52 -5.37
CA ILE A 15 5.68 3.89 -5.80
C ILE A 15 4.37 4.36 -5.17
N ILE A 16 4.40 5.51 -4.50
CA ILE A 16 3.21 6.10 -3.88
C ILE A 16 2.80 7.31 -4.73
N GLN A 17 1.54 7.35 -5.12
CA GLN A 17 0.94 8.49 -5.82
C GLN A 17 -0.31 8.92 -5.07
N HIS A 18 -0.64 10.20 -5.10
CA HIS A 18 -1.88 10.69 -4.52
C HIS A 18 -2.60 11.68 -5.43
N GLU A 19 -3.92 11.73 -5.28
CA GLU A 19 -4.80 12.73 -5.87
C GLU A 19 -5.71 13.25 -4.77
N PHE A 20 -5.79 14.57 -4.65
CA PHE A 20 -6.77 15.22 -3.81
C PHE A 20 -8.11 15.31 -4.56
N ASP A 21 -9.15 14.76 -3.94
CA ASP A 21 -10.53 14.96 -4.32
C ASP A 21 -11.22 15.85 -3.25
N VAL A 22 -12.47 16.24 -3.47
CA VAL A 22 -13.23 17.26 -2.72
C VAL A 22 -12.96 17.30 -1.21
N ASP A 23 -12.90 16.14 -0.55
CA ASP A 23 -12.75 16.01 0.91
C ASP A 23 -11.82 14.87 1.38
N HIS A 24 -11.08 14.24 0.47
CA HIS A 24 -10.25 13.08 0.74
C HIS A 24 -9.07 12.96 -0.22
N LEU A 25 -8.09 12.12 0.15
CA LEU A 25 -7.02 11.70 -0.75
C LEU A 25 -7.27 10.28 -1.22
N ASN A 26 -7.12 10.10 -2.53
CA ASN A 26 -6.92 8.81 -3.15
C ASN A 26 -5.42 8.56 -3.22
N VAL A 27 -4.92 7.51 -2.56
CA VAL A 27 -3.49 7.19 -2.51
C VAL A 27 -3.26 5.83 -3.17
N TRP A 28 -2.57 5.82 -4.30
CA TRP A 28 -2.19 4.60 -4.99
C TRP A 28 -0.82 4.11 -4.52
N VAL A 29 -0.78 2.84 -4.15
CA VAL A 29 0.44 2.11 -3.80
C VAL A 29 0.70 1.09 -4.89
N THR A 30 1.72 1.33 -5.71
CA THR A 30 2.10 0.42 -6.80
C THR A 30 3.34 -0.38 -6.41
N PHE A 31 3.17 -1.69 -6.29
CA PHE A 31 4.23 -2.63 -5.92
C PHE A 31 5.11 -2.99 -7.10
N ARG A 32 6.41 -3.16 -6.81
CA ARG A 32 7.36 -3.70 -7.79
C ARG A 32 7.01 -5.12 -8.26
N PHE A 33 6.39 -5.93 -7.42
CA PHE A 33 6.08 -7.32 -7.69
C PHE A 33 4.60 -7.59 -7.53
N ALA A 34 4.05 -8.48 -8.35
CA ALA A 34 2.65 -8.87 -8.27
C ALA A 34 2.36 -9.58 -6.95
N MET A 35 1.29 -9.16 -6.29
CA MET A 35 0.73 -9.83 -5.13
C MET A 35 0.15 -11.19 -5.52
N ARG A 36 0.24 -12.14 -4.59
CA ARG A 36 -0.39 -13.43 -4.77
C ARG A 36 -1.89 -13.21 -4.77
N THR A 37 -2.54 -13.76 -5.78
CA THR A 37 -3.99 -13.73 -5.90
C THR A 37 -4.52 -15.15 -5.98
N SER A 38 -5.74 -15.36 -5.52
CA SER A 38 -6.42 -16.65 -5.60
C SER A 38 -7.04 -16.86 -7.00
N SER A 39 -6.33 -16.59 -8.10
CA SER A 39 -6.92 -16.92 -9.41
C SER A 39 -5.95 -17.23 -10.53
N LYS A 40 -6.37 -18.24 -11.30
CA LYS A 40 -5.77 -18.66 -12.56
C LYS A 40 -5.66 -17.47 -13.52
N PRO A 41 -4.57 -17.33 -14.28
CA PRO A 41 -4.32 -16.20 -15.17
C PRO A 41 -5.28 -16.07 -16.38
N LEU A 42 -6.38 -16.83 -16.44
CA LEU A 42 -7.38 -16.85 -17.51
C LEU A 42 -8.84 -16.77 -16.98
N ALA A 43 -9.04 -16.50 -15.68
CA ALA A 43 -10.39 -16.38 -15.09
C ALA A 43 -10.82 -14.91 -14.94
N GLU A 44 -12.14 -14.69 -14.91
CA GLU A 44 -12.85 -13.45 -14.53
C GLU A 44 -12.27 -12.75 -13.28
N PRO A 45 -12.56 -11.45 -13.03
CA PRO A 45 -11.81 -10.56 -12.14
C PRO A 45 -11.25 -11.23 -10.89
N VAL A 46 -9.94 -11.08 -10.77
CA VAL A 46 -9.11 -11.62 -9.70
C VAL A 46 -9.60 -11.08 -8.36
N VAL A 47 -10.26 -11.92 -7.55
CA VAL A 47 -10.58 -11.56 -6.17
C VAL A 47 -9.29 -11.62 -5.37
N HIS A 48 -8.81 -10.46 -4.94
CA HIS A 48 -7.77 -10.39 -3.92
C HIS A 48 -8.43 -10.59 -2.56
N ASP A 49 -8.43 -11.83 -2.06
CA ASP A 49 -9.15 -12.18 -0.83
C ASP A 49 -8.51 -11.59 0.44
N VAL A 50 -7.24 -11.17 0.37
CA VAL A 50 -6.50 -10.62 1.51
C VAL A 50 -6.22 -9.14 1.27
N MET A 51 -6.79 -8.31 2.15
CA MET A 51 -6.52 -6.88 2.24
C MET A 51 -5.57 -6.61 3.41
N PRO A 52 -4.61 -5.67 3.26
CA PRO A 52 -3.86 -5.18 4.40
C PRO A 52 -4.77 -4.58 5.45
N LEU A 53 -4.48 -4.88 6.72
CA LEU A 53 -5.11 -4.20 7.84
C LEU A 53 -4.88 -2.69 7.73
N LEU A 54 -5.97 -1.92 7.75
CA LEU A 54 -5.95 -0.48 7.54
C LEU A 54 -5.04 0.25 8.55
N GLU A 55 -5.01 -0.23 9.80
CA GLU A 55 -4.18 0.30 10.90
C GLU A 55 -2.67 0.18 10.68
N ARG A 56 -2.23 -0.58 9.67
CA ARG A 56 -0.80 -0.74 9.33
C ARG A 56 -0.31 0.33 8.37
N TRP A 57 -1.23 1.08 7.77
CA TRP A 57 -0.93 2.23 6.96
C TRP A 57 -0.80 3.46 7.85
N LEU A 58 0.39 4.04 7.84
CA LEU A 58 0.66 5.29 8.54
C LEU A 58 0.76 6.38 7.47
N CYS A 59 -0.32 7.16 7.34
CA CYS A 59 -0.38 8.29 6.42
C CYS A 59 -0.18 9.59 7.19
N GLU A 60 0.72 10.44 6.70
CA GLU A 60 0.94 11.78 7.21
C GLU A 60 0.67 12.77 6.07
N VAL A 61 -0.16 13.77 6.34
CA VAL A 61 -0.54 14.84 5.41
C VAL A 61 -0.16 16.16 6.05
N ASP A 62 0.78 16.88 5.46
CA ASP A 62 1.33 18.16 5.97
C ASP A 62 1.71 18.10 7.45
N ASP A 63 2.53 17.10 7.83
CA ASP A 63 2.95 16.85 9.22
C ASP A 63 1.81 16.40 10.18
N VAL A 64 0.61 16.13 9.66
CA VAL A 64 -0.55 15.67 10.45
C VAL A 64 -0.87 14.20 10.14
N PRO A 65 -0.85 13.30 11.15
CA PRO A 65 -1.27 11.92 10.97
C PRO A 65 -2.75 11.83 10.56
N LYS A 66 -3.04 11.02 9.54
CA LYS A 66 -4.39 10.74 9.04
C LYS A 66 -4.61 9.24 8.93
N ALA A 67 -5.81 8.81 9.30
CA ALA A 67 -6.18 7.40 9.23
C ALA A 67 -6.55 7.03 7.79
N VAL A 68 -6.05 5.88 7.33
CA VAL A 68 -6.59 5.23 6.13
C VAL A 68 -7.87 4.51 6.54
N THR A 69 -8.98 4.78 5.85
CA THR A 69 -10.30 4.23 6.21
C THR A 69 -10.84 3.21 5.23
N ASP A 70 -10.26 3.14 4.03
CA ASP A 70 -10.64 2.15 3.03
C ASP A 70 -9.44 1.74 2.17
N SER A 71 -9.53 0.55 1.59
CA SER A 71 -8.52 0.02 0.65
C SER A 71 -9.16 -0.90 -0.39
N ALA A 72 -8.76 -0.74 -1.65
CA ALA A 72 -9.25 -1.57 -2.76
C ALA A 72 -8.14 -1.89 -3.76
N TRP A 73 -7.94 -3.19 -4.03
CA TRP A 73 -7.05 -3.63 -5.12
C TRP A 73 -7.60 -3.17 -6.46
N GLN A 74 -6.77 -2.50 -7.25
CA GLN A 74 -7.07 -2.09 -8.62
C GLN A 74 -6.62 -3.17 -9.60
N ASP A 75 -5.49 -3.81 -9.31
CA ASP A 75 -4.94 -4.94 -10.04
C ASP A 75 -3.94 -5.72 -9.16
N ALA A 76 -3.14 -6.62 -9.75
CA ALA A 76 -2.19 -7.43 -9.01
C ALA A 76 -0.99 -6.67 -8.40
N TRP A 77 -0.80 -5.40 -8.75
CA TRP A 77 0.32 -4.55 -8.31
C TRP A 77 -0.14 -3.30 -7.60
N THR A 78 -1.36 -2.82 -7.82
CA THR A 78 -1.79 -1.51 -7.36
C THR A 78 -2.94 -1.61 -6.38
N LEU A 79 -2.73 -1.04 -5.19
CA LEU A 79 -3.73 -0.86 -4.15
C LEU A 79 -4.11 0.62 -4.07
N LEU A 80 -5.40 0.91 -4.07
CA LEU A 80 -5.93 2.24 -3.75
C LEU A 80 -6.25 2.30 -2.27
N LEU A 81 -5.83 3.37 -1.60
CA LEU A 81 -6.17 3.71 -0.22
C LEU A 81 -6.97 5.01 -0.20
N THR A 82 -7.92 5.11 0.72
CA THR A 82 -8.70 6.33 0.94
C THR A 82 -8.39 6.95 2.30
N VAL A 83 -8.00 8.24 2.28
CA VAL A 83 -7.69 9.03 3.48
C VAL A 83 -8.68 10.21 3.55
N PRO A 84 -9.71 10.16 4.41
CA PRO A 84 -10.74 11.20 4.47
C PRO A 84 -10.32 12.39 5.35
N GLY A 85 -11.12 13.45 5.31
CA GLY A 85 -10.96 14.60 6.21
C GLY A 85 -9.77 15.47 5.84
N ILE A 86 -9.56 15.63 4.54
CA ILE A 86 -8.56 16.50 3.94
C ILE A 86 -9.31 17.71 3.42
N ALA A 87 -9.04 18.88 4.00
CA ALA A 87 -9.84 20.08 3.75
C ALA A 87 -9.44 20.82 2.47
N GLU A 88 -8.19 20.65 2.04
CA GLU A 88 -7.58 21.31 0.90
C GLU A 88 -6.44 20.44 0.34
N ASN A 89 -6.01 20.74 -0.88
CA ASN A 89 -4.93 20.00 -1.53
C ASN A 89 -3.63 20.13 -0.72
N PRO A 90 -3.07 19.02 -0.20
CA PRO A 90 -1.90 19.09 0.66
C PRO A 90 -0.62 19.36 -0.11
N ASP A 91 0.36 19.98 0.56
CA ASP A 91 1.70 20.21 0.00
C ASP A 91 2.56 18.94 0.08
N ARG A 92 2.30 18.09 1.08
CA ARG A 92 3.11 16.91 1.39
C ARG A 92 2.28 15.75 1.91
N VAL A 93 2.40 14.59 1.26
CA VAL A 93 1.79 13.33 1.70
C VAL A 93 2.86 12.24 1.81
N LEU A 94 3.07 11.72 3.01
CA LEU A 94 3.93 10.58 3.30
C LEU A 94 3.09 9.33 3.59
N LEU A 95 3.53 8.20 3.06
CA LEU A 95 2.94 6.90 3.38
C LEU A 95 4.00 5.92 3.86
N GLU A 96 3.76 5.35 5.03
CA GLU A 96 4.53 4.29 5.65
C GLU A 96 3.64 3.04 5.82
N TYR A 97 4.26 1.87 5.80
CA TYR A 97 3.59 0.63 6.13
C TYR A 97 4.35 -0.09 7.21
N ASN A 98 3.68 -0.29 8.34
CA ASN A 98 4.31 -0.81 9.55
C ASN A 98 4.41 -2.34 9.57
N GLY A 99 3.66 -3.06 8.71
CA GLY A 99 3.79 -4.51 8.45
C GLY A 99 4.12 -5.41 9.66
N PRO A 100 4.64 -6.63 9.42
CA PRO A 100 4.38 -7.48 8.26
C PRO A 100 3.05 -8.25 8.44
N ASP A 101 2.29 -8.48 7.36
CA ASP A 101 1.01 -9.21 7.38
C ASP A 101 1.22 -10.63 6.87
N GLU A 102 0.85 -11.64 7.65
CA GLU A 102 1.21 -13.04 7.39
C GLU A 102 0.49 -13.64 6.17
N ASP A 103 -0.65 -13.06 5.83
CA ASP A 103 -1.48 -13.47 4.71
C ASP A 103 -1.15 -12.70 3.42
N LEU A 104 -0.49 -11.53 3.53
CA LEU A 104 -0.05 -10.74 2.37
C LEU A 104 1.29 -11.23 1.86
N ARG A 105 1.22 -11.98 0.76
CA ARG A 105 2.38 -12.56 0.08
C ARG A 105 2.43 -12.13 -1.37
N ILE A 106 3.64 -11.92 -1.89
CA ILE A 106 3.86 -11.78 -3.32
C ILE A 106 3.73 -13.14 -4.02
N SER A 107 3.63 -13.13 -5.35
CA SER A 107 3.51 -14.33 -6.21
C SER A 107 4.60 -15.40 -6.02
N TRP A 108 5.73 -15.08 -5.39
CA TRP A 108 6.81 -16.03 -5.04
C TRP A 108 6.86 -16.34 -3.53
N GLU A 109 5.72 -16.23 -2.87
CA GLU A 109 5.46 -16.59 -1.45
C GLU A 109 6.20 -15.78 -0.38
N LYS A 110 6.91 -14.71 -0.77
CA LYS A 110 7.50 -13.80 0.21
C LYS A 110 6.45 -12.89 0.83
N GLN A 111 6.60 -12.65 2.13
CA GLN A 111 5.75 -11.74 2.89
C GLN A 111 6.04 -10.28 2.55
N TRP A 112 5.04 -9.43 2.73
CA TRP A 112 5.22 -7.99 2.71
C TRP A 112 6.00 -7.51 3.94
N GLU A 113 7.13 -6.84 3.70
CA GLU A 113 7.94 -6.25 4.76
C GLU A 113 7.50 -4.81 5.05
N PRO A 114 7.70 -4.32 6.28
CA PRO A 114 7.53 -2.90 6.57
C PRO A 114 8.49 -2.05 5.73
N TRP A 115 8.07 -0.84 5.38
CA TRP A 115 8.93 0.20 4.82
C TRP A 115 8.63 1.53 5.49
N GLY A 116 9.66 2.34 5.72
CA GLY A 116 9.52 3.67 6.30
C GLY A 116 8.84 4.68 5.37
N PRO A 117 8.69 5.94 5.78
CA PRO A 117 7.87 6.91 5.06
C PRO A 117 8.39 7.17 3.65
N ILE A 118 7.51 7.00 2.66
CA ILE A 118 7.75 7.34 1.25
C ILE A 118 6.96 8.61 0.92
N LEU A 119 7.65 9.60 0.37
CA LEU A 119 7.00 10.78 -0.22
C LEU A 119 6.24 10.38 -1.47
N SER A 120 4.94 10.66 -1.46
CA SER A 120 4.07 10.39 -2.59
C SER A 120 4.19 11.47 -3.67
N LEU A 121 3.88 11.07 -4.90
CA LEU A 121 3.85 11.94 -6.06
C LEU A 121 2.41 12.42 -6.29
N ASP A 122 2.21 13.73 -6.30
CA ASP A 122 0.93 14.33 -6.72
C ASP A 122 0.70 14.04 -8.21
N VAL A 123 -0.47 13.49 -8.53
CA VAL A 123 -0.92 13.22 -9.91
C VAL A 123 -2.15 14.04 -10.31
N SER A 124 -2.60 14.97 -9.47
CA SER A 124 -3.63 15.93 -9.83
C SER A 124 -3.14 16.80 -11.00
N SER A 125 -3.97 16.92 -12.03
CA SER A 125 -3.64 17.58 -13.31
C SER A 125 -4.00 19.06 -13.35
#